data_AF-A0A7Y2DGM2-F1
#
_entry.id   AF-A0A7Y2DGM2-F1
#
_cell.length_a   1.000
_cell.length_b   1.000
_cell.length_c   1.000
_cell.angle_alpha   90.00
_cell.angle_beta   90.00
_cell.angle_gamma   90.00
#
_symmetry.space_group_name_H-M   'P 1'
#
loop_
_entity.id
_entity.type
_entity.pdbx_description
1 polymer ?
#
loop_
_entity_poly.entity_id
_entity_poly.type
_entity_poly.pdbx_seq_one_letter_code
_entity_poly.pdbx_strand_id
1 'polypeptide(L)' 'MSPNQMNVTHTAYLSLGSNLGDALNNLQEAVFNIQKTVGEVQRISPIYKTESWGFDSDDFMNLCISVNTELSPQELLHRL' A
#
# COMPACT_ATOMS: atom_id res chain seq x y z
N MET A 1 -0.17 -31.96 20.94
CA MET A 1 -0.51 -31.53 19.58
C MET A 1 -1.27 -30.22 19.72
N SER A 2 -0.66 -29.08 19.39
CA SER A 2 -1.34 -27.78 19.44
C SER A 2 -2.41 -27.71 18.35
N PRO A 3 -3.60 -27.15 18.62
CA PRO A 3 -4.64 -27.03 17.62
C PRO A 3 -4.16 -26.13 16.49
N ASN A 4 -4.45 -26.56 15.26
CA ASN A 4 -4.13 -25.86 14.03
C ASN A 4 -4.80 -24.47 14.06
N GLN A 5 -4.00 -23.41 14.20
CA GLN A 5 -4.50 -22.04 14.25
C GLN A 5 -4.92 -21.65 12.83
N MET A 6 -6.21 -21.44 12.61
CA MET A 6 -6.72 -20.90 11.35
C MET A 6 -6.18 -19.47 11.19
N ASN A 7 -5.27 -19.24 10.25
CA ASN A 7 -4.81 -17.90 9.93
C ASN A 7 -5.98 -17.11 9.33
N VAL A 8 -6.41 -16.06 10.02
CA VAL A 8 -7.45 -15.15 9.52
C VAL A 8 -6.81 -14.25 8.48
N THR A 9 -7.32 -14.28 7.25
CA THR A 9 -6.89 -13.38 6.19
C THR A 9 -7.80 -12.15 6.16
N HIS A 10 -7.20 -10.97 6.10
CA HIS A 10 -7.87 -9.69 5.97
C HIS A 10 -7.65 -9.12 4.57
N THR A 11 -8.63 -8.37 4.05
CA THR A 11 -8.42 -7.50 2.90
C THR A 11 -8.22 -6.07 3.39
N ALA A 12 -7.02 -5.53 3.19
CA ALA A 12 -6.69 -4.13 3.46
C ALA A 12 -6.73 -3.32 2.16
N TYR A 13 -7.24 -2.09 2.23
CA TYR A 13 -7.16 -1.13 1.15
C TYR A 13 -6.21 -0.01 1.58
N LEU A 14 -5.15 0.20 0.80
CA LEU A 14 -4.10 1.17 1.12
C LEU A 14 -4.06 2.25 0.04
N SER A 15 -4.00 3.50 0.47
CA SER A 15 -3.76 4.66 -0.40
C SER A 15 -2.26 4.95 -0.43
N LEU A 16 -1.70 5.12 -1.63
CA LEU A 16 -0.31 5.46 -1.86
C LEU A 16 -0.23 6.80 -2.61
N GLY A 17 0.75 7.63 -2.27
CA GLY A 17 0.97 8.92 -2.90
C GLY A 17 2.46 9.29 -2.94
N SER A 18 2.92 9.86 -4.05
CA SER A 18 4.28 10.38 -4.19
C SER A 18 4.30 11.62 -5.07
N ASN A 19 5.08 12.62 -4.69
CA ASN A 19 5.27 13.87 -5.43
C ASN A 19 6.74 14.31 -5.54
N LEU A 20 7.70 13.53 -5.01
CA LEU A 20 9.12 13.88 -5.03
C LEU A 20 9.92 12.98 -5.96
N GLY A 21 10.81 13.57 -6.76
CA GLY A 21 11.68 12.83 -7.66
C GLY A 21 10.90 12.00 -8.69
N ASP A 22 11.29 10.74 -8.88
CA ASP A 22 10.57 9.83 -9.76
C ASP A 22 9.35 9.22 -9.05
N ALA A 23 8.27 10.01 -8.97
CA ALA A 23 7.05 9.63 -8.27
C ALA A 23 6.42 8.32 -8.79
N LEU A 24 6.53 8.02 -10.08
CA LEU A 24 6.02 6.78 -10.64
C LEU A 24 6.85 5.58 -10.20
N ASN A 25 8.18 5.68 -10.27
CA ASN A 25 9.06 4.61 -9.78
C ASN A 25 8.89 4.40 -8.28
N ASN A 26 8.75 5.46 -7.49
CA ASN A 26 8.49 5.38 -6.05
C ASN A 26 7.20 4.60 -5.73
N LEU A 27 6.11 4.88 -6.46
CA LEU A 27 4.85 4.15 -6.31
C LEU A 27 5.00 2.68 -6.69
N GLN A 28 5.72 2.38 -7.78
CA GLN A 28 5.99 1.02 -8.22
C GLN A 28 6.80 0.23 -7.17
N GLU A 29 7.87 0.83 -6.64
CA GLU A 29 8.68 0.23 -5.58
C GLU A 29 7.89 0.00 -4.30
N ALA A 30 7.02 0.94 -3.91
CA ALA A 30 6.13 0.78 -2.76
C ALA A 30 5.20 -0.43 -2.94
N VAL A 31 4.56 -0.58 -4.10
CA VAL A 31 3.71 -1.75 -4.40
C VAL A 31 4.51 -3.06 -4.34
N PHE A 32 5.72 -3.10 -4.90
CA PHE A 32 6.58 -4.29 -4.82
C PHE A 32 7.02 -4.63 -3.40
N ASN A 33 7.34 -3.63 -2.59
CA ASN A 33 7.71 -3.85 -1.19
C ASN A 33 6.52 -4.37 -0.39
N ILE A 34 5.33 -3.80 -0.57
CA ILE A 34 4.09 -4.27 0.08
C ILE A 34 3.78 -5.72 -0.32
N GLN A 35 3.84 -6.05 -1.61
CA GLN A 35 3.69 -7.44 -2.10
C GLN A 35 4.63 -8.41 -1.37
N LYS A 36 5.87 -7.98 -1.09
CA LYS A 36 6.92 -8.81 -0.50
C LYS A 36 6.82 -8.94 1.02
N THR A 37 6.40 -7.88 1.72
CA THR A 37 6.51 -7.79 3.20
C THR A 37 5.18 -7.80 3.93
N VAL A 38 4.09 -7.44 3.25
CA VAL A 38 2.77 -7.24 3.86
C VAL A 38 1.78 -8.33 3.44
N GLY A 39 1.74 -8.67 2.15
CA GLY A 39 0.79 -9.66 1.63
C GLY A 39 0.53 -9.50 0.14
N GLU A 40 -0.33 -10.36 -0.41
CA GLU A 40 -0.59 -10.40 -1.85
C GLU A 40 -1.45 -9.21 -2.30
N VAL A 41 -0.90 -8.36 -3.16
CA VAL A 41 -1.59 -7.28 -3.87
C VAL A 41 -2.53 -7.89 -4.90
N GLN A 42 -3.83 -7.81 -4.64
CA GLN A 42 -4.88 -8.37 -5.49
C GLN A 42 -5.24 -7.44 -6.66
N ARG A 43 -5.25 -6.13 -6.41
CA ARG A 43 -5.66 -5.11 -7.39
C ARG A 43 -4.93 -3.81 -7.15
N ILE A 44 -4.74 -3.07 -8.23
CA ILE A 44 -4.14 -1.74 -8.26
C ILE A 44 -5.11 -0.85 -9.05
N SER A 45 -5.45 0.33 -8.52
CA SER A 45 -6.25 1.31 -9.24
C SER A 45 -5.42 1.96 -10.37
N PRO A 46 -6.06 2.70 -11.29
CA PRO A 46 -5.34 3.66 -12.10
C PRO A 46 -4.59 4.67 -11.22
N ILE A 47 -3.56 5.28 -11.80
CA ILE A 47 -2.81 6.37 -11.17
C ILE A 47 -3.49 7.69 -11.52
N TYR A 48 -3.68 8.55 -10.53
CA TYR A 48 -4.28 9.87 -10.68
C TYR A 48 -3.28 10.94 -10.27
N LYS A 49 -3.16 11.99 -11.08
CA LYS A 49 -2.40 13.19 -10.74
C LYS A 49 -3.32 14.20 -10.07
N THR A 50 -2.96 14.72 -8.90
CA THR A 50 -3.74 15.70 -8.14
C THR A 50 -2.84 16.79 -7.58
N GLU A 51 -3.35 18.02 -7.51
CA GLU A 51 -2.64 19.14 -6.87
C GLU A 51 -2.29 18.83 -5.41
N SER A 52 -1.24 19.47 -4.87
CA SER A 52 -0.91 19.39 -3.45
C SER A 52 -1.87 20.23 -2.60
N TRP A 53 -2.28 19.68 -1.46
CA TRP A 53 -3.21 20.35 -0.55
C TRP A 53 -2.47 20.85 0.69
N GLY A 54 -2.62 22.14 1.01
CA GLY A 54 -2.11 22.73 2.27
C GLY A 54 -0.69 23.27 2.22
N PHE A 55 0.03 23.11 1.11
CA PHE A 55 1.34 23.72 0.85
C PHE A 55 1.63 23.77 -0.65
N ASP A 56 2.52 24.68 -1.07
CA ASP A 56 2.97 24.82 -2.45
C ASP A 56 4.07 23.77 -2.72
N SER A 57 3.75 22.80 -3.58
CA SER A 57 4.66 21.73 -3.99
C SER A 57 4.22 21.11 -5.31
N ASP A 58 5.04 20.21 -5.83
CA ASP A 58 4.67 19.42 -7.00
C ASP A 58 3.40 18.59 -6.76
N ASP A 59 2.62 18.42 -7.84
CA ASP A 59 1.46 17.55 -7.89
C ASP A 59 1.79 16.12 -7.42
N PHE A 60 0.85 15.51 -6.72
CA PHE A 60 0.94 14.11 -6.31
C PHE A 60 0.45 13.17 -7.39
N MET A 61 1.17 12.06 -7.55
CA MET A 61 0.67 10.84 -8.17
C MET A 61 0.10 9.95 -7.07
N ASN A 62 -1.16 9.57 -7.19
CA ASN A 62 -1.89 8.78 -6.21
C ASN A 62 -2.48 7.52 -6.83
N LEU A 63 -2.48 6.43 -6.06
CA LEU A 63 -3.20 5.20 -6.40
C LEU A 63 -3.63 4.47 -5.13
N CYS A 64 -4.58 3.53 -5.27
CA CYS A 64 -4.98 2.63 -4.20
C CYS A 64 -4.67 1.17 -4.59
N ILE A 65 -4.33 0.35 -3.61
CA ILE A 65 -4.17 -1.09 -3.76
C ILE A 65 -5.07 -1.84 -2.78
N SER A 66 -5.51 -3.05 -3.17
CA SER A 66 -6.11 -4.01 -2.25
C SER A 66 -5.12 -5.14 -1.98
N VAL A 67 -4.88 -5.45 -0.71
CA VAL A 67 -3.90 -6.45 -0.26
C VAL A 67 -4.59 -7.48 0.61
N ASN A 68 -4.37 -8.76 0.31
CA ASN A 68 -4.72 -9.86 1.20
C ASN A 68 -3.55 -10.11 2.15
N THR A 69 -3.78 -9.98 3.45
CA THR A 69 -2.75 -10.09 4.48
C THR A 69 -3.25 -10.87 5.69
N GLU A 70 -2.37 -11.64 6.31
CA GLU A 70 -2.64 -12.32 7.59
C GLU A 70 -2.28 -11.44 8.80
N LEU A 71 -1.70 -10.25 8.55
CA LEU A 71 -1.32 -9.31 9.59
C LEU A 71 -2.56 -8.70 10.24
N SER A 72 -2.49 -8.51 11.56
CA SER A 72 -3.43 -7.62 12.25
C SER A 72 -3.23 -6.15 11.79
N PRO A 73 -4.22 -5.26 12.00
CA PRO A 73 -4.09 -3.86 11.60
C PRO A 73 -2.86 -3.15 12.20
N GLN A 74 -2.49 -3.47 13.44
CA GLN A 74 -1.31 -2.90 14.09
C GLN A 74 -0.03 -3.44 13.46
N GLU A 75 0.09 -4.75 13.22
CA GLU A 75 1.27 -5.33 12.57
C GLU A 75 1.42 -4.82 11.13
N LEU A 76 0.31 -4.68 10.40
CA LEU A 76 0.27 -4.06 9.08
C LEU A 76 0.90 -2.66 9.12
N LEU A 77 0.48 -1.80 10.05
CA LEU A 77 1.02 -0.45 10.18
C LEU A 77 2.53 -0.43 10.47
N HIS A 78 3.05 -1.40 11.24
CA HIS A 78 4.50 -1.48 11.52
C HIS A 78 5.33 -1.99 10.33
N ARG A 79 4.68 -2.57 9.30
CA ARG A 79 5.34 -3.13 8.11
C ARG A 79 5.29 -2.19 6.90
N LEU A 80 4.40 -1.20 6.92
CA LEU A 80 4.30 -0.12 5.92
C LEU A 80 5.32 0.98 6.23
#